data_AF-A0A846CC17-F1
#
_entry.id   AF-A0A846CC17-F1
#
_cell.length_a   1.000
_cell.length_b   1.000
_cell.length_c   1.000
_cell.angle_alpha   90.00
_cell.angle_beta   90.00
_cell.angle_gamma   90.00
#
_symmetry.space_group_name_H-M   'P 1'
#
loop_
_entity.id
_entity.type
_entity.pdbx_description
1 polymer ?
#
loop_
_entity_poly.entity_id
_entity_poly.type
_entity_poly.pdbx_seq_one_letter_code
_entity_poly.pdbx_strand_id
1 'polypeptide(L)'
;MADWSVMGVVIAVPVLTLPLRIAVNPHYGEHRFNNWLYEQLQNFLPQTDARTPSKHLLMRTCRHLISTLLAKPDESDCKSVENHIIFTNLNDNLKPTFTIGLLLKIVLLCADTSDNLNIIKSCIARNFANMCRHYESTVQASTGWLIECLENLMIAFTVNFGKRRFSDWTNLLAG
;
A
#
# COMPACT_ATOMS: atom_id res chain seq x y z
N MET A 1 -27.80 10.54 29.09
CA MET A 1 -26.58 11.34 28.82
C MET A 1 -25.81 10.57 27.76
N ALA A 2 -25.92 10.95 26.49
CA ALA A 2 -25.29 10.23 25.40
C ALA A 2 -23.77 10.42 25.48
N ASP A 3 -23.03 9.32 25.46
CA ASP A 3 -21.56 9.32 25.47
C ASP A 3 -21.08 9.71 24.06
N TRP A 4 -20.75 10.98 23.90
CA TRP A 4 -20.29 11.56 22.64
C TRP A 4 -18.85 11.13 22.26
N SER A 5 -18.13 10.40 23.13
CA SER A 5 -16.76 9.95 22.82
C SER A 5 -16.72 8.76 21.85
N VAL A 6 -17.77 7.94 21.83
CA VAL A 6 -17.84 6.72 21.01
C VAL A 6 -18.19 7.05 19.54
N MET A 7 -18.91 8.15 19.29
CA MET A 7 -19.29 8.55 17.93
C MET A 7 -18.14 9.16 17.11
N GLY A 8 -17.13 9.76 17.76
CA GLY A 8 -15.94 10.29 17.07
C GLY A 8 -15.09 9.21 16.42
N VAL A 9 -15.06 8.01 17.01
CA VAL A 9 -14.33 6.82 16.51
C VAL A 9 -14.85 6.34 15.15
N VAL A 10 -16.12 6.62 14.85
CA VAL A 10 -16.84 6.02 13.70
C VAL A 10 -16.59 6.76 12.38
N ILE A 11 -16.04 7.98 12.38
CA ILE A 11 -16.07 8.87 11.19
C ILE A 11 -14.71 9.03 10.47
N ALA A 12 -13.58 8.93 11.17
CA ALA A 12 -12.24 9.06 10.54
C ALA A 12 -11.81 7.81 9.75
N VAL A 13 -12.18 6.61 10.22
CA VAL A 13 -11.90 5.32 9.56
C VAL A 13 -12.61 5.19 8.20
N PRO A 14 -13.89 5.59 8.01
CA PRO A 14 -14.59 5.59 6.72
C PRO A 14 -13.87 6.32 5.59
N VAL A 15 -13.26 7.48 5.86
CA VAL A 15 -12.71 8.36 4.80
C VAL A 15 -11.53 7.69 4.07
N LEU A 16 -10.74 6.90 4.78
CA LEU A 16 -9.60 6.16 4.20
C LEU A 16 -9.97 4.72 3.82
N THR A 17 -10.91 4.10 4.54
CA THR A 17 -11.35 2.72 4.23
C THR A 17 -12.21 2.64 2.98
N LEU A 18 -13.11 3.60 2.71
CA LEU A 18 -14.03 3.51 1.58
C LEU A 18 -13.31 3.41 0.21
N PRO A 19 -12.36 4.30 -0.15
CA PRO A 19 -11.66 4.20 -1.44
C PRO A 19 -10.76 2.95 -1.55
N LEU A 20 -10.24 2.44 -0.43
CA LEU A 20 -9.40 1.24 -0.39
C LEU A 20 -10.24 -0.05 -0.41
N ARG A 21 -11.43 -0.06 0.21
CA ARG A 21 -12.38 -1.20 0.21
C ARG A 21 -13.01 -1.42 -1.16
N ILE A 22 -13.42 -0.34 -1.84
CA ILE A 22 -14.00 -0.42 -3.20
C ILE A 22 -12.96 -0.94 -4.21
N ALA A 23 -11.66 -0.75 -3.94
CA ALA A 23 -10.60 -1.22 -4.81
C ALA A 23 -10.41 -2.75 -4.82
N VAL A 24 -10.94 -3.45 -3.82
CA VAL A 24 -10.81 -4.90 -3.68
C VAL A 24 -12.13 -5.55 -4.12
N ASN A 25 -12.06 -6.60 -4.94
CA ASN A 25 -13.23 -7.35 -5.40
C ASN A 25 -14.14 -7.69 -4.20
N PRO A 26 -15.46 -7.37 -4.26
CA PRO A 26 -16.37 -7.55 -3.13
C PRO A 26 -16.39 -8.98 -2.57
N HIS A 27 -16.14 -10.02 -3.39
CA HIS A 27 -16.14 -11.41 -2.93
C HIS A 27 -14.87 -11.90 -2.21
N TYR A 28 -13.72 -11.21 -2.36
CA TYR A 28 -12.46 -11.64 -1.71
C TYR A 28 -12.01 -10.71 -0.58
N GLY A 29 -12.30 -9.41 -0.71
CA GLY A 29 -11.96 -8.44 0.33
C GLY A 29 -12.76 -8.62 1.62
N GLU A 30 -13.93 -9.26 1.55
CA GLU A 30 -14.98 -9.12 2.57
C GLU A 30 -14.58 -9.52 3.99
N HIS A 31 -13.57 -10.37 4.19
CA HIS A 31 -13.16 -10.75 5.55
C HIS A 31 -11.69 -10.51 5.87
N ARG A 32 -10.71 -11.19 5.27
CA ARG A 32 -9.33 -11.17 5.83
C ARG A 32 -8.57 -9.86 5.59
N PHE A 33 -8.52 -9.38 4.34
CA PHE A 33 -7.84 -8.11 4.03
C PHE A 33 -8.57 -6.91 4.64
N ASN A 34 -9.91 -6.86 4.56
CA ASN A 34 -10.66 -5.74 5.13
C ASN A 34 -10.53 -5.69 6.65
N ASN A 35 -10.54 -6.84 7.35
CA ASN A 35 -10.31 -6.88 8.80
C ASN A 35 -8.88 -6.44 9.12
N TRP A 36 -7.89 -6.95 8.39
CA TRP A 36 -6.50 -6.50 8.56
C TRP A 36 -6.35 -4.99 8.35
N LEU A 37 -6.92 -4.45 7.27
CA LEU A 37 -6.85 -3.03 6.97
C LEU A 37 -7.53 -2.21 8.07
N TYR A 38 -8.70 -2.67 8.54
CA TYR A 38 -9.41 -2.04 9.65
C TYR A 38 -8.57 -2.02 10.93
N GLU A 39 -7.96 -3.15 11.31
CA GLU A 39 -7.05 -3.26 12.46
C GLU A 39 -5.85 -2.33 12.32
N GLN A 40 -5.18 -2.31 11.15
CA GLN A 40 -4.04 -1.42 10.92
C GLN A 40 -4.44 0.05 11.06
N LEU A 41 -5.60 0.43 10.53
CA LEU A 41 -6.10 1.80 10.61
C LEU A 41 -6.50 2.18 12.04
N GLN A 42 -7.19 1.31 12.78
CA GLN A 42 -7.54 1.58 14.18
C GLN A 42 -6.30 1.78 15.06
N ASN A 43 -5.26 0.97 14.86
CA ASN A 43 -4.02 1.06 15.64
C ASN A 43 -3.22 2.35 15.36
N PHE A 44 -3.35 2.92 14.15
CA PHE A 44 -2.59 4.10 13.74
C PHE A 44 -3.37 5.42 13.78
N LEU A 45 -4.69 5.34 13.90
CA LEU A 45 -5.60 6.48 14.03
C LEU A 45 -6.41 6.40 15.34
N PRO A 46 -5.78 6.27 16.52
CA PRO A 46 -6.53 6.31 17.76
C PRO A 46 -7.13 7.71 17.92
N GLN A 47 -8.46 7.80 17.85
CA GLN A 47 -9.23 9.01 18.14
C GLN A 47 -8.78 10.22 17.33
N THR A 48 -8.79 10.11 16.00
CA THR A 48 -8.85 11.34 15.20
C THR A 48 -10.24 11.92 15.45
N ASP A 49 -10.32 13.00 16.23
CA ASP A 49 -11.52 13.85 16.30
C ASP A 49 -12.04 14.10 14.88
N ALA A 50 -13.32 14.42 14.70
CA ALA A 50 -14.05 14.52 13.42
C ALA A 50 -13.45 15.47 12.33
N ARG A 51 -12.20 15.90 12.46
CA ARG A 51 -11.36 16.61 11.50
C ARG A 51 -10.67 15.65 10.53
N THR A 52 -10.50 16.12 9.30
CA THR A 52 -9.63 15.50 8.29
C THR A 52 -8.24 15.21 8.89
N PRO A 53 -7.70 13.98 8.72
CA PRO A 53 -6.38 13.65 9.25
C PRO A 53 -5.32 14.60 8.70
N SER A 54 -4.40 15.03 9.55
CA SER A 54 -3.32 15.93 9.13
C SER A 54 -2.44 15.27 8.07
N LYS A 55 -1.84 16.05 7.17
CA LYS A 55 -0.93 15.53 6.13
C LYS A 55 0.18 14.65 6.70
N HIS A 56 0.71 15.03 7.87
CA HIS A 56 1.73 14.27 8.58
C HIS A 56 1.20 12.92 9.11
N LEU A 57 -0.01 12.91 9.68
CA LEU A 57 -0.67 11.68 10.13
C LEU A 57 -0.94 10.74 8.96
N LEU A 58 -1.47 11.27 7.85
CA LEU A 58 -1.72 10.50 6.63
C LEU A 58 -0.44 9.88 6.06
N MET A 59 0.65 10.65 5.98
CA MET A 59 1.95 10.15 5.56
C MET A 59 2.44 9.01 6.46
N ARG A 60 2.39 9.18 7.78
CA ARG A 60 2.80 8.15 8.74
C ARG A 60 1.95 6.88 8.60
N THR A 61 0.64 7.03 8.45
CA THR A 61 -0.29 5.89 8.27
C THR A 61 -0.02 5.17 6.95
N CYS A 62 0.10 5.88 5.83
CA CYS A 62 0.41 5.25 4.53
C CYS A 62 1.76 4.53 4.54
N ARG A 63 2.79 5.15 5.13
CA ARG A 63 4.11 4.51 5.27
C ARG A 63 4.01 3.23 6.09
N HIS A 64 3.25 3.24 7.18
CA HIS A 64 3.01 2.07 8.01
C HIS A 64 2.28 0.97 7.25
N LEU A 65 1.14 1.29 6.62
CA LEU A 65 0.36 0.35 5.82
C LEU A 65 1.19 -0.31 4.73
N ILE A 66 2.03 0.46 4.04
CA ILE A 66 2.92 -0.07 3.01
C ILE A 66 3.96 -1.00 3.64
N SER A 67 4.56 -0.61 4.77
CA SER A 67 5.60 -1.39 5.41
C SER A 67 5.07 -2.70 5.98
N THR A 68 3.84 -2.72 6.48
CA THR A 68 3.20 -3.95 6.96
C THR A 68 2.71 -4.79 5.81
N LEU A 69 2.05 -4.21 4.81
CA LEU A 69 1.59 -4.94 3.63
C LEU A 69 2.76 -5.60 2.89
N LEU A 70 3.91 -4.93 2.81
CA LEU A 70 5.09 -5.44 2.12
C LEU A 70 6.14 -6.04 3.07
N ALA A 71 5.75 -6.45 4.28
CA ALA A 71 6.69 -7.05 5.22
C ALA A 71 7.26 -8.37 4.66
N LYS A 72 8.59 -8.56 4.77
CA LYS A 72 9.19 -9.87 4.51
C LYS A 72 8.67 -10.88 5.54
N PRO A 73 8.49 -12.16 5.20
CA PRO A 73 8.24 -13.16 6.23
C PRO A 73 9.50 -13.27 7.13
N ASP A 74 9.26 -13.32 8.43
CA ASP A 74 10.29 -13.55 9.44
C ASP A 74 9.74 -14.57 10.42
N GLU A 75 10.30 -15.77 10.44
CA GLU A 75 9.78 -16.88 11.25
C GLU A 75 9.80 -16.57 12.76
N SER A 76 10.64 -15.62 13.19
CA SER A 76 10.70 -15.16 14.58
C SER A 76 9.63 -14.13 14.95
N ASP A 77 8.94 -13.54 13.96
CA ASP A 77 7.87 -12.55 14.14
C ASP A 77 6.57 -13.04 13.49
N CYS A 78 5.67 -13.59 14.31
CA CYS A 78 4.38 -14.11 13.86
C CYS A 78 3.55 -13.06 13.11
N LYS A 79 3.68 -11.77 13.46
CA LYS A 79 2.92 -10.70 12.79
C LYS A 79 3.47 -10.42 11.40
N SER A 80 4.80 -10.49 11.22
CA SER A 80 5.42 -10.37 9.91
C SER A 80 5.00 -11.50 8.97
N VAL A 81 4.91 -12.73 9.49
CA VAL A 81 4.39 -13.90 8.73
C VAL A 81 2.93 -13.69 8.35
N GLU A 82 2.08 -13.26 9.27
CA GLU A 82 0.67 -12.99 8.99
C GLU A 82 0.49 -11.93 7.90
N ASN A 83 1.22 -10.82 8.01
CA ASN A 83 1.19 -9.74 7.03
C ASN A 83 1.63 -10.22 5.63
N HIS A 84 2.70 -11.03 5.57
CA HIS A 84 3.17 -11.62 4.33
C HIS A 84 2.11 -12.53 3.70
N ILE A 85 1.44 -13.36 4.51
CA ILE A 85 0.33 -14.21 4.07
C ILE A 85 -0.82 -13.36 3.51
N ILE A 86 -1.12 -12.20 4.09
CA ILE A 86 -2.18 -11.31 3.59
C ILE A 86 -1.82 -10.75 2.22
N PHE A 87 -0.57 -10.35 2.02
CA PHE A 87 -0.11 -9.83 0.73
C PHE A 87 -0.09 -10.89 -0.37
N THR A 88 0.43 -12.08 -0.09
CA THR A 88 0.42 -13.18 -1.06
C THR A 88 -1.00 -13.61 -1.41
N ASN A 89 -1.90 -13.69 -0.42
CA ASN A 89 -3.32 -13.95 -0.62
C ASN A 89 -4.01 -12.90 -1.50
N LEU A 90 -3.77 -11.61 -1.25
CA LEU A 90 -4.23 -10.54 -2.13
C LEU A 90 -3.75 -10.76 -3.56
N ASN A 91 -2.47 -11.09 -3.71
CA ASN A 91 -1.87 -11.30 -5.01
C ASN A 91 -2.45 -12.50 -5.77
N ASP A 92 -2.68 -13.63 -5.09
CA ASP A 92 -3.22 -14.82 -5.72
C ASP A 92 -4.66 -14.61 -6.24
N ASN A 93 -5.44 -13.81 -5.51
CA ASN A 93 -6.87 -13.60 -5.75
C ASN A 93 -7.18 -12.39 -6.63
N LEU A 94 -6.43 -11.29 -6.51
CA LEU A 94 -6.60 -10.10 -7.34
C LEU A 94 -5.68 -10.09 -8.56
N LYS A 95 -4.61 -10.90 -8.57
CA LYS A 95 -3.48 -10.81 -9.49
C LYS A 95 -2.59 -9.58 -9.27
N PRO A 96 -1.31 -9.63 -9.69
CA PRO A 96 -0.34 -8.57 -9.44
C PRO A 96 -0.79 -7.17 -9.88
N THR A 97 -1.45 -7.03 -11.03
CA THR A 97 -1.91 -5.73 -11.53
C THR A 97 -2.85 -5.02 -10.56
N PHE A 98 -3.84 -5.70 -10.02
CA PHE A 98 -4.80 -5.09 -9.10
C PHE A 98 -4.20 -4.89 -7.70
N THR A 99 -3.35 -5.81 -7.24
CA THR A 99 -2.59 -5.66 -5.98
C THR A 99 -1.69 -4.41 -6.01
N ILE A 100 -0.95 -4.22 -7.10
CA ILE A 100 -0.13 -3.02 -7.30
C ILE A 100 -1.00 -1.78 -7.48
N GLY A 101 -2.16 -1.89 -8.14
CA GLY A 101 -3.14 -0.81 -8.21
C GLY A 101 -3.63 -0.34 -6.83
N LEU A 102 -3.87 -1.28 -5.90
CA LEU A 102 -4.20 -0.98 -4.51
C LEU A 102 -3.04 -0.29 -3.79
N LEU A 103 -1.82 -0.82 -3.94
CA LEU A 103 -0.61 -0.20 -3.39
C LEU A 103 -0.45 1.24 -3.90
N LEU A 104 -0.66 1.46 -5.20
CA LEU A 104 -0.60 2.77 -5.82
C LEU A 104 -1.66 3.73 -5.26
N LYS A 105 -2.88 3.26 -4.99
CA LYS A 105 -3.90 4.08 -4.30
C LYS A 105 -3.41 4.54 -2.92
N ILE A 106 -2.76 3.68 -2.16
CA ILE A 106 -2.16 4.07 -0.85
C ILE A 106 -1.06 5.12 -1.05
N VAL A 107 -0.22 4.99 -2.09
CA VAL A 107 0.79 6.00 -2.44
C VAL A 107 0.13 7.33 -2.79
N LEU A 108 -0.91 7.33 -3.63
CA LEU A 108 -1.61 8.54 -4.06
C LEU A 108 -2.29 9.28 -2.90
N LEU A 109 -2.73 8.58 -1.86
CA LEU A 109 -3.28 9.21 -0.65
C LEU A 109 -2.24 10.06 0.10
N CYS A 110 -0.96 9.71 0.06
CA CYS A 110 0.09 10.41 0.81
C CYS A 110 1.08 11.22 -0.05
N ALA A 111 1.01 11.11 -1.38
CA ALA A 111 1.91 11.74 -2.34
C ALA A 111 1.55 13.21 -2.64
N ASP A 112 1.38 14.02 -1.60
CA ASP A 112 1.02 15.45 -1.72
C ASP A 112 2.23 16.33 -2.13
N THR A 113 3.45 15.91 -1.79
CA THR A 113 4.69 16.61 -2.16
C THR A 113 5.70 15.66 -2.80
N SER A 114 6.64 16.19 -3.59
CA SER A 114 7.71 15.39 -4.21
C SER A 114 8.55 14.65 -3.17
N ASP A 115 8.82 15.28 -2.02
CA ASP A 115 9.60 14.68 -0.93
C ASP A 115 8.85 13.51 -0.31
N ASN A 116 7.56 13.69 -0.06
CA ASN A 116 6.66 12.65 0.44
C ASN A 116 6.63 11.43 -0.50
N LEU A 117 6.53 11.68 -1.81
CA LEU A 117 6.54 10.62 -2.81
C LEU A 117 7.87 9.86 -2.83
N ASN A 118 9.01 10.55 -2.73
CA ASN A 118 10.33 9.92 -2.71
C ASN A 118 10.55 9.04 -1.47
N ILE A 119 10.05 9.48 -0.30
CA ILE A 119 10.09 8.70 0.93
C ILE A 119 9.29 7.41 0.77
N ILE A 120 8.09 7.50 0.19
CA ILE A 120 7.22 6.34 -0.02
C ILE A 120 7.78 5.38 -1.06
N LYS A 121 8.29 5.88 -2.19
CA LYS A 121 8.99 5.06 -3.19
C LYS A 121 10.17 4.32 -2.58
N SER A 122 10.99 4.99 -1.77
CA SER A 122 12.11 4.37 -1.05
C SER A 122 11.64 3.32 -0.05
N CYS A 123 10.52 3.56 0.64
CA CYS A 123 9.91 2.59 1.55
C CYS A 123 9.50 1.31 0.80
N ILE A 124 8.81 1.45 -0.33
CA ILE A 124 8.37 0.33 -1.18
C ILE A 124 9.57 -0.43 -1.70
N ALA A 125 10.55 0.26 -2.31
CA ALA A 125 11.75 -0.35 -2.87
C ALA A 125 12.52 -1.17 -1.82
N ARG A 126 12.68 -0.63 -0.62
CA ARG A 126 13.34 -1.33 0.49
C ARG A 126 12.61 -2.60 0.90
N ASN A 127 11.28 -2.57 0.98
CA ASN A 127 10.49 -3.74 1.37
C ASN A 127 10.52 -4.82 0.30
N PHE A 128 10.37 -4.46 -0.98
CA PHE A 128 10.55 -5.42 -2.08
C PHE A 128 11.96 -6.00 -2.14
N ALA A 129 13.00 -5.20 -1.92
CA ALA A 129 14.37 -5.71 -1.85
C ALA A 129 14.54 -6.74 -0.72
N ASN A 130 13.91 -6.52 0.43
CA ASN A 130 13.91 -7.48 1.53
C ASN A 130 13.16 -8.78 1.17
N MET A 131 12.02 -8.70 0.49
CA MET A 131 11.32 -9.88 -0.02
C MET A 131 12.18 -10.65 -1.02
N CYS A 132 12.79 -9.96 -1.99
CA CYS A 132 13.66 -10.58 -2.99
C CYS A 132 14.80 -11.36 -2.32
N ARG A 133 15.50 -10.77 -1.35
CA ARG A 133 16.57 -11.46 -0.61
C ARG A 133 16.08 -12.69 0.13
N HIS A 134 14.92 -12.60 0.78
CA HIS A 134 14.33 -13.75 1.49
C HIS A 134 14.05 -14.92 0.51
N TYR A 135 13.45 -14.61 -0.63
CA TYR A 135 13.13 -15.62 -1.63
C TYR A 135 14.34 -16.13 -2.41
N GLU A 136 15.38 -15.32 -2.57
CA GLU A 136 16.67 -15.75 -3.14
C GLU A 136 17.34 -16.81 -2.25
N SER A 137 17.26 -16.65 -0.91
CA SER A 137 17.79 -17.64 0.03
C SER A 137 16.93 -18.90 0.17
N THR A 138 15.69 -18.90 -0.34
CA THR A 138 14.73 -19.99 -0.17
C THR A 138 14.60 -20.77 -1.47
N VAL A 139 15.38 -21.84 -1.62
CA VAL A 139 15.65 -22.64 -2.84
C VAL A 139 14.40 -23.23 -3.54
N GLN A 140 13.19 -23.05 -3.03
CA GLN A 140 12.03 -23.89 -3.37
C GLN A 140 10.76 -23.15 -3.85
N ALA A 141 10.73 -21.81 -3.88
CA ALA A 141 9.52 -21.08 -4.22
C ALA A 141 9.55 -20.48 -5.64
N SER A 142 8.48 -20.69 -6.41
CA SER A 142 8.25 -19.95 -7.65
C SER A 142 8.11 -18.45 -7.34
N THR A 143 9.13 -17.65 -7.66
CA THR A 143 9.15 -16.19 -7.45
C THR A 143 8.44 -15.41 -8.56
N GLY A 144 7.78 -16.09 -9.50
CA GLY A 144 7.11 -15.46 -10.65
C GLY A 144 6.13 -14.37 -10.22
N TRP A 145 5.36 -14.61 -9.16
CA TRP A 145 4.43 -13.63 -8.61
C TRP A 145 5.10 -12.32 -8.13
N LEU A 146 6.34 -12.43 -7.61
CA LEU A 146 7.12 -11.30 -7.12
C LEU A 146 7.71 -10.50 -8.28
N ILE A 147 8.18 -11.20 -9.32
CA ILE A 147 8.65 -10.57 -10.57
C ILE A 147 7.49 -9.81 -11.22
N GLU A 148 6.33 -10.44 -11.38
CA GLU A 148 5.14 -9.78 -11.94
C GLU A 148 4.70 -8.57 -11.11
N CYS A 149 4.78 -8.63 -9.78
CA CYS A 149 4.53 -7.47 -8.91
C CYS A 149 5.52 -6.32 -9.19
N LEU A 150 6.81 -6.62 -9.33
CA LEU A 150 7.84 -5.61 -9.62
C LEU A 150 7.64 -4.97 -10.99
N GLU A 151 7.30 -5.76 -12.01
CA GLU A 151 7.00 -5.26 -13.35
C GLU A 151 5.80 -4.31 -13.35
N ASN A 152 4.69 -4.73 -12.72
CA ASN A 152 3.50 -3.91 -12.57
C ASN A 152 3.81 -2.63 -11.77
N LEU A 153 4.64 -2.71 -10.73
CA LEU A 153 5.06 -1.56 -9.93
C LEU A 153 5.86 -0.56 -10.77
N MET A 154 6.81 -1.03 -11.56
CA MET A 154 7.62 -0.19 -12.44
C MET A 154 6.76 0.51 -13.48
N ILE A 155 5.82 -0.20 -14.12
CA ILE A 155 4.86 0.38 -15.06
C ILE A 155 4.00 1.43 -14.34
N ALA A 156 3.40 1.08 -13.20
CA ALA A 156 2.56 1.98 -12.43
C ALA A 156 3.31 3.26 -12.04
N PHE A 157 4.53 3.16 -11.53
CA PHE A 157 5.32 4.34 -11.17
C PHE A 157 5.75 5.17 -12.36
N THR A 158 6.06 4.54 -13.49
CA THR A 158 6.42 5.25 -14.71
C THR A 158 5.22 6.03 -15.26
N VAL A 159 4.05 5.40 -15.31
CA VAL A 159 2.82 6.03 -15.82
C VAL A 159 2.34 7.17 -14.92
N ASN A 160 2.41 6.99 -13.59
CA ASN A 160 1.82 7.94 -12.64
C ASN A 160 2.80 9.01 -12.15
N PHE A 161 4.10 8.72 -12.11
CA PHE A 161 5.12 9.60 -11.55
C PHE A 161 6.35 9.78 -12.44
N GLY A 162 6.40 9.13 -13.60
CA GLY A 162 7.39 9.43 -14.62
C GLY A 162 7.13 10.84 -15.13
N LYS A 163 8.13 11.72 -15.00
CA LYS A 163 8.05 13.09 -15.52
C LYS A 163 7.70 13.02 -17.01
N ARG A 164 6.49 13.45 -17.40
CA ARG A 164 6.26 13.85 -18.79
C ARG A 164 6.94 15.20 -19.00
N ARG A 165 8.01 15.22 -19.78
CA ARG A 165 8.19 16.27 -20.77
C ARG A 165 7.89 15.66 -22.12
N PHE A 166 6.64 15.78 -22.55
CA PHE A 166 6.27 15.56 -23.96
C PHE A 166 7.02 16.56 -24.86
N SER A 167 7.45 17.70 -24.31
CA SER A 167 8.31 18.69 -24.97
C SER A 167 9.70 18.16 -25.36
N ASP A 168 10.21 17.12 -24.68
CA ASP A 168 11.53 16.56 -24.99
C ASP A 168 11.45 15.65 -26.23
N TRP A 169 10.29 15.02 -26.46
CA TRP A 169 10.01 14.24 -27.67
C TRP A 169 9.71 15.11 -28.89
N THR A 170 9.05 16.26 -28.73
CA THR A 170 8.87 17.21 -29.84
C THR A 170 10.20 17.77 -30.32
N ASN A 171 11.18 17.96 -29.44
CA ASN A 171 12.53 18.40 -29.83
C ASN A 171 13.37 17.30 -30.50
N LEU A 172 13.04 16.03 -30.27
CA LEU A 172 13.66 14.86 -30.90
C LEU A 172 13.06 14.52 -32.27
N LEU A 173 11.82 14.96 -32.53
CA LEU A 173 11.13 14.76 -33.81
C LEU A 173 11.11 16.04 -34.68
N ALA A 174 11.47 17.19 -34.11
CA ALA A 174 11.62 18.46 -34.82
C ALA A 174 13.08 18.88 -35.07
N GLY A 175 14.05 17.98 -34.79
CA GLY A 175 15.48 18.15 -35.05
C GLY A 175 15.98 17.19 -36.10
#